data_AF-A0A933B8V0-F1
#
_entry.id   AF-A0A933B8V0-F1
#
_cell.length_a   1.000
_cell.length_b   1.000
_cell.length_c   1.000
_cell.angle_alpha   90.00
_cell.angle_beta   90.00
_cell.angle_gamma   90.00
#
_symmetry.space_group_name_H-M   'P 1'
#
loop_
_entity.id
_entity.type
_entity.pdbx_description
1 polymer ?
#
loop_
_entity_poly.entity_id
_entity_poly.type
_entity_poly.pdbx_seq_one_letter_code
_entity_poly.pdbx_strand_id
1 'polypeptide(L)'
;MQATGAIKSLARDVSTISISAMGVSEDVPVTPDTPGYQELSAGQVGSQVKVEVELIPPRTSTLSHLRIIEIVGVVSSAAPAAEKKCSHCGAAIETSEKPCWNCGAPQ
;
A
#
# COMPACT_ATOMS: atom_id res chain seq x y z
N MET A 1 3.41 18.27 7.78
CA MET A 1 4.14 18.32 6.48
C MET A 1 3.70 17.15 5.64
N GLN A 2 3.60 17.26 4.32
CA GLN A 2 3.11 16.16 3.47
C GLN A 2 4.24 15.24 3.01
N ALA A 3 4.01 13.93 3.11
CA ALA A 3 4.89 12.88 2.61
C ALA A 3 4.07 11.79 1.90
N THR A 4 4.73 10.99 1.08
CA THR A 4 4.14 9.79 0.49
C THR A 4 4.69 8.58 1.22
N GLY A 5 3.80 7.67 1.61
CA GLY A 5 4.14 6.37 2.16
C GLY A 5 3.58 5.24 1.32
N ALA A 6 3.98 4.01 1.62
CA ALA A 6 3.42 2.80 1.05
C ALA A 6 2.85 1.92 2.16
N ILE A 7 1.66 1.36 1.94
CA ILE A 7 1.05 0.42 2.89
C ILE A 7 1.88 -0.86 2.87
N LYS A 8 2.54 -1.16 3.99
CA LYS A 8 3.41 -2.34 4.12
C LYS A 8 2.64 -3.56 4.60
N SER A 9 1.74 -3.37 5.55
CA SER A 9 0.90 -4.44 6.09
C SER A 9 -0.42 -3.88 6.63
N LEU A 10 -1.45 -4.72 6.57
CA LEU A 10 -2.77 -4.44 7.11
C LEU A 10 -3.11 -5.53 8.12
N ALA A 11 -3.32 -5.14 9.37
CA ALA A 11 -3.99 -5.97 10.36
C ALA A 11 -5.26 -5.26 10.82
N ARG A 12 -6.17 -6.01 11.44
CA ARG A 12 -7.48 -5.50 11.90
C ARG A 12 -7.35 -4.29 12.83
N ASP A 13 -6.35 -4.32 13.71
CA ASP A 13 -6.20 -3.32 14.76
C ASP A 13 -5.08 -2.31 14.48
N VAL A 14 -4.06 -2.73 13.73
CA VAL A 14 -2.88 -1.91 13.37
C VAL A 14 -2.47 -2.19 11.93
N SER A 15 -2.41 -1.15 11.13
CA SER A 15 -1.77 -1.17 9.82
C SER A 15 -0.40 -0.52 9.89
N THR A 16 0.50 -0.81 8.95
CA THR A 16 1.85 -0.22 8.92
C THR A 16 2.08 0.45 7.59
N ILE A 17 2.53 1.70 7.63
CA ILE A 17 2.86 2.50 6.45
C ILE A 17 4.36 2.79 6.49
N SER A 18 5.08 2.38 5.46
CA SER A 18 6.47 2.76 5.25
C SER A 18 6.50 4.16 4.66
N ILE A 19 7.06 5.13 5.38
CA ILE A 19 7.15 6.53 4.95
C ILE A 19 8.61 6.87 4.67
N SER A 20 8.84 7.57 3.55
CA SER A 20 10.15 8.15 3.25
C SER A 20 10.02 9.67 3.17
N ALA A 21 10.61 10.37 4.12
CA ALA A 21 10.61 11.84 4.17
C ALA A 21 11.93 12.36 4.75
N MET A 22 12.45 13.47 4.20
CA MET A 22 13.64 14.15 4.76
C MET A 22 14.89 13.26 4.89
N GLY A 23 15.04 12.26 4.00
CA GLY A 23 16.16 11.30 4.07
C GLY A 23 16.02 10.21 5.14
N VAL A 24 14.90 10.18 5.86
CA VAL A 24 14.53 9.12 6.80
C VAL A 24 13.50 8.22 6.14
N SER A 25 13.69 6.90 6.24
CA SER A 25 12.69 5.90 5.85
C SER A 25 12.34 5.03 7.05
N GLU A 26 11.06 4.96 7.38
CA GLU A 26 10.60 4.36 8.62
C GLU A 26 9.21 3.75 8.47
N ASP A 27 8.97 2.67 9.21
CA ASP A 27 7.67 2.02 9.32
C ASP A 27 6.87 2.64 10.46
N VAL A 28 5.78 3.33 10.12
CA VAL A 28 4.92 3.99 11.10
C VAL A 28 3.62 3.19 11.24
N PRO A 29 3.26 2.75 12.46
CA PRO A 29 1.98 2.11 12.70
C PRO A 29 0.85 3.15 12.61
N VAL A 30 -0.27 2.76 12.01
CA VAL A 30 -1.51 3.52 12.00
C VAL A 30 -2.67 2.64 12.47
N THR A 31 -3.59 3.25 13.18
CA THR A 31 -4.80 2.62 13.73
C THR A 31 -6.04 3.27 13.12
N PRO A 32 -7.24 2.67 13.29
CA PRO A 32 -8.50 3.29 12.89
C PRO A 32 -8.75 4.68 13.51
N ASP A 33 -8.13 4.97 14.66
CA ASP A 33 -8.20 6.28 15.32
C ASP A 33 -7.29 7.35 14.69
N THR A 34 -6.47 6.98 13.71
CA THR A 34 -5.59 7.93 13.02
C THR A 34 -6.47 8.88 12.18
N PRO A 35 -6.33 10.21 12.32
CA PRO A 35 -7.10 11.15 11.53
C PRO A 35 -7.00 10.88 10.02
N GLY A 36 -8.12 10.98 9.31
CA GLY A 36 -8.17 10.71 7.88
C GLY A 36 -8.02 9.22 7.50
N TYR A 37 -7.93 8.31 8.47
CA TYR A 37 -7.91 6.87 8.19
C TYR A 37 -9.17 6.46 7.44
N GLN A 38 -8.95 5.92 6.24
CA GLN A 38 -9.96 5.21 5.48
C GLN A 38 -9.68 3.72 5.59
N GLU A 39 -10.74 2.92 5.72
CA GLU A 39 -10.62 1.47 5.85
C GLU A 39 -9.86 0.89 4.65
N LEU A 40 -8.63 0.43 4.91
CA LEU A 40 -7.75 -0.10 3.89
C LEU A 40 -8.08 -1.58 3.65
N SER A 41 -8.25 -1.96 2.40
CA SER A 41 -8.53 -3.34 2.00
C SER A 41 -7.24 -4.12 1.73
N ALA A 42 -7.24 -5.44 1.92
CA ALA A 42 -6.07 -6.30 1.68
C ALA A 42 -5.44 -6.12 0.28
N GLY A 43 -6.26 -5.81 -0.75
CA GLY A 43 -5.80 -5.51 -2.11
C GLY A 43 -5.07 -4.17 -2.27
N GLN A 44 -4.92 -3.37 -1.21
CA GLN A 44 -4.21 -2.08 -1.20
C GLN A 44 -2.83 -2.16 -0.52
N VAL A 45 -2.39 -3.35 -0.08
CA VAL A 45 -1.00 -3.53 0.35
C VAL A 45 -0.07 -3.24 -0.83
N GLY A 46 0.93 -2.39 -0.61
CA GLY A 46 1.81 -1.85 -1.65
C GLY A 46 1.28 -0.60 -2.34
N SER A 47 0.05 -0.15 -2.07
CA SER A 47 -0.47 1.10 -2.59
C SER A 47 0.18 2.31 -1.94
N GLN A 48 0.33 3.38 -2.71
CA GLN A 48 0.83 4.64 -2.19
C GLN A 48 -0.28 5.39 -1.46
N VAL A 49 0.09 5.97 -0.33
CA VAL A 49 -0.76 6.81 0.50
C VAL A 49 -0.11 8.16 0.69
N LYS A 50 -0.92 9.20 0.63
CA LYS A 50 -0.50 10.55 0.95
C LYS A 50 -0.84 10.81 2.41
N VAL A 51 0.16 11.21 3.18
CA VAL A 51 0.04 11.39 4.63
C VAL A 51 0.63 12.73 5.03
N GLU A 52 0.04 13.32 6.06
CA GLU A 52 0.67 14.39 6.81
C GLU A 52 1.46 13.78 7.96
N VAL A 53 2.74 14.11 8.03
CA VAL A 53 3.65 13.67 9.07
C VAL A 53 4.21 14.84 9.87
N GLU A 54 4.67 14.54 11.08
CA GLU A 54 5.51 15.41 11.91
C GLU A 54 6.80 14.69 12.29
N LEU A 55 7.87 15.48 12.46
CA LEU A 55 9.13 15.00 12.98
C LEU A 55 9.08 15.07 14.51
N ILE A 56 9.23 13.92 15.18
CA ILE A 56 9.31 13.87 16.64
C ILE A 56 10.78 13.87 17.05
N PRO A 57 11.23 14.85 17.86
CA PRO A 57 12.59 14.86 18.37
C PRO A 57 12.82 13.65 19.30
N PRO A 58 13.93 12.90 19.15
CA PRO A 58 14.19 11.70 19.92
C PRO A 58 14.42 12.07 21.39
N ARG A 59 13.43 11.86 22.27
CA ARG A 59 13.58 12.18 23.69
C ARG A 59 14.34 11.11 24.47
N THR A 60 14.24 9.86 24.06
CA THR A 60 14.96 8.71 24.63
C THR A 60 14.71 7.57 23.66
N SER A 61 15.75 6.91 23.15
CA SER A 61 15.69 5.83 22.16
C SER A 61 14.43 4.96 22.24
N THR A 62 13.57 5.05 21.20
CA THR A 62 13.09 3.90 20.42
C THR A 62 12.24 4.37 19.24
N LEU A 63 12.86 4.32 18.06
CA LEU A 63 12.33 3.75 16.82
C LEU A 63 11.36 4.53 15.93
N SER A 64 10.83 5.71 16.31
CA SER A 64 10.11 6.53 15.33
C SER A 64 10.42 8.02 15.34
N HIS A 65 11.09 8.50 14.30
CA HIS A 65 11.30 9.94 14.04
C HIS A 65 10.14 10.58 13.29
N LEU A 66 9.31 9.78 12.63
CA LEU A 66 8.15 10.25 11.87
C LEU A 66 6.88 9.74 12.54
N ARG A 67 5.91 10.64 12.69
CA ARG A 67 4.55 10.29 13.12
C ARG A 67 3.55 10.76 12.09
N ILE A 68 2.60 9.90 11.72
CA ILE A 68 1.46 10.28 10.90
C ILE A 68 0.48 11.07 11.78
N ILE A 69 0.18 12.29 11.37
CA ILE A 69 -0.87 13.14 11.96
C ILE A 69 -2.19 12.87 11.25
N GLU A 70 -2.16 12.72 9.92
CA GLU A 70 -3.36 12.54 9.12
C GLU A 70 -3.06 11.73 7.84
N ILE A 71 -4.00 10.87 7.46
CA ILE A 71 -4.01 10.23 6.14
C ILE A 71 -4.87 11.08 5.21
N VAL A 72 -4.22 11.76 4.25
CA VAL A 72 -4.88 12.69 3.32
C VAL A 72 -5.63 11.93 2.22
N GLY A 73 -5.15 10.75 1.85
CA GLY A 73 -5.83 9.86 0.92
C GLY A 73 -4.95 8.76 0.33
N VAL A 74 -5.58 7.75 -0.25
CA VAL A 74 -4.90 6.68 -0.98
C VAL A 74 -4.72 7.12 -2.44
N VAL A 75 -3.48 7.22 -2.91
CA VAL A 75 -3.13 7.75 -4.25
C VAL A 75 -3.29 6.68 -5.34
N SER A 76 -3.83 5.51 -4.98
CA SER A 76 -4.03 4.34 -5.81
C SER A 76 -2.79 3.46 -5.96
N SER A 77 -3.07 2.19 -6.22
CA SER A 77 -2.17 1.04 -6.13
C SER A 77 -1.07 1.05 -7.18
N ALA A 78 -0.02 0.28 -6.91
CA ALA A 78 0.82 -0.29 -7.98
C ALA A 78 -0.06 -0.61 -9.19
N ALA A 79 0.43 -0.22 -10.39
CA ALA A 79 -0.25 -0.41 -11.66
C ALA A 79 -1.07 -1.70 -11.65
N PRO A 80 -2.34 -1.69 -12.14
CA PRO A 80 -3.16 -2.90 -12.14
C PRO A 80 -2.27 -4.02 -12.67
N ALA A 81 -2.08 -5.08 -11.88
CA ALA A 81 -1.29 -6.24 -12.29
C ALA A 81 -1.72 -6.52 -13.71
N ALA A 82 -0.84 -6.26 -14.68
CA ALA A 82 -1.24 -6.11 -16.08
C ALA A 82 -2.08 -7.31 -16.40
N GLU A 83 -3.41 -7.10 -16.51
CA GLU A 83 -4.39 -8.17 -16.51
C GLU A 83 -4.00 -8.99 -17.73
N LYS A 84 -3.31 -10.12 -17.50
CA LYS A 84 -2.87 -10.94 -18.61
C LYS A 84 -4.18 -11.41 -19.22
N LYS A 85 -4.41 -11.07 -20.47
CA LYS A 85 -5.59 -11.52 -21.21
C LYS A 85 -5.13 -12.62 -22.14
N CYS A 86 -5.92 -13.67 -22.25
CA CYS A 86 -5.68 -14.67 -23.28
C CYS A 86 -5.74 -14.00 -24.65
N SER A 87 -4.67 -14.06 -25.44
CA SER A 87 -4.61 -13.47 -26.78
C SER A 87 -5.66 -14.03 -27.75
N HIS A 88 -6.27 -15.18 -27.43
CA HIS A 88 -7.27 -15.84 -28.28
C HIS A 88 -8.72 -15.49 -27.90
N CYS A 89 -9.05 -15.33 -26.62
CA CYS A 89 -10.42 -15.10 -26.17
C CYS A 89 -10.63 -13.83 -25.34
N GLY A 90 -9.56 -13.11 -25.01
CA GLY A 90 -9.61 -11.87 -24.23
C GLY A 90 -9.94 -12.06 -22.74
N ALA A 91 -10.14 -13.29 -22.27
CA ALA A 91 -10.43 -13.58 -20.87
C ALA A 91 -9.23 -13.24 -19.98
N ALA A 92 -9.50 -12.68 -18.79
CA ALA A 92 -8.48 -12.45 -17.77
C ALA A 92 -7.90 -13.78 -17.29
N ILE A 93 -6.56 -13.88 -17.23
CA ILE A 93 -5.81 -15.02 -16.71
C ILE A 93 -4.97 -14.54 -15.52
N GLU A 94 -5.31 -15.03 -14.33
CA GLU A 94 -4.63 -14.65 -13.07
C GLU A 94 -3.27 -15.35 -12.91
N THR A 95 -3.06 -16.46 -13.60
CA THR A 95 -1.86 -17.30 -13.50
C THR A 95 -1.37 -17.71 -14.90
N SER A 96 -0.05 -17.87 -15.07
CA SER A 96 0.55 -18.37 -16.33
C SER A 96 0.35 -19.89 -16.48
N GLU A 97 -0.84 -20.39 -16.16
CA GLU A 97 -1.22 -21.79 -16.31
C GLU A 97 -1.60 -22.05 -17.78
N LYS A 98 -0.91 -23.01 -18.42
CA LYS A 98 -1.28 -23.53 -19.74
C LYS A 98 -2.15 -24.79 -19.55
N PRO A 99 -3.24 -24.99 -20.33
CA PRO A 99 -3.88 -24.06 -21.29
C PRO A 99 -4.89 -23.10 -20.65
N CYS A 100 -5.30 -22.04 -21.37
CA CYS A 100 -6.31 -21.09 -20.90
C CYS A 100 -7.62 -21.83 -20.57
N TRP A 101 -8.15 -21.68 -19.33
CA TRP A 101 -9.38 -22.34 -18.92
C TRP A 101 -10.55 -22.02 -19.86
N ASN A 102 -10.70 -20.76 -20.26
CA ASN A 102 -11.90 -20.31 -20.99
C ASN A 102 -11.99 -20.84 -22.44
N CYS A 103 -10.86 -21.01 -23.12
CA CYS A 103 -10.86 -21.40 -24.54
C CYS A 103 -9.95 -22.60 -24.89
N GLY A 104 -9.24 -23.15 -23.91
CA GLY A 104 -8.28 -24.24 -24.12
C GLY A 104 -7.06 -23.86 -24.94
N ALA A 105 -6.90 -22.57 -25.32
CA ALA A 105 -5.79 -22.14 -26.15
C ALA A 105 -4.45 -22.24 -25.38
N PRO A 106 -3.38 -22.76 -26.01
CA PRO A 106 -2.05 -22.65 -25.45
C PRO A 106 -1.64 -21.17 -25.40
N GLN A 107 -1.10 -20.71 -24.27
CA GLN A 107 -0.56 -19.34 -24.15
C GLN A 107 0.59 -19.08 -25.11
#